data_AF-A0A2G3PRN5-F1
#
_entry.id   AF-A0A2G3PRN5-F1
#
_cell.length_a   1.000
_cell.length_b   1.000
_cell.length_c   1.000
_cell.angle_alpha   90.00
_cell.angle_beta   90.00
_cell.angle_gamma   90.00
#
_symmetry.space_group_name_H-M   'P 1'
#
loop_
_entity.id
_entity.type
_entity.pdbx_description
1 polymer ?
#
loop_
_entity_poly.entity_id
_entity_poly.type
_entity_poly.pdbx_seq_one_letter_code
_entity_poly.pdbx_strand_id
1 'polypeptide(L)'
;MASSDDVRQLLHHVRATGLEPKESARGWNHIGAIICDAALQRQAKYKSTVLPRVQRLIKEWPDADTLSGFKTRIASEGLSKTINWRGPQKLEVITRLVEQFDAAGIETVADLVEVLADQDRGPEFRGSLRRIPYVGQKTVDYIAVLAGSAEHVPVDMHIKGFAKDAGITYSHDYDRVSELVKAAAKEYGCSTGALDAAIWDYMSTQGKA
;
A
#
# COMPACT_ATOMS: atom_id res chain seq x y z
N MET A 1 11.35 -15.29 11.66
CA MET A 1 10.15 -15.83 12.34
C MET A 1 9.93 -15.08 13.64
N ALA A 2 8.76 -14.46 13.82
CA ALA A 2 8.37 -13.84 15.08
C ALA A 2 8.25 -14.89 16.20
N SER A 3 8.61 -14.54 17.44
CA SER A 3 8.41 -15.41 18.60
C SER A 3 6.91 -15.60 18.87
N SER A 4 6.51 -16.79 19.34
CA SER A 4 5.13 -17.02 19.79
C SER A 4 4.71 -16.08 20.92
N ASP A 5 5.67 -15.65 21.77
CA ASP A 5 5.39 -14.70 22.84
C ASP A 5 5.10 -13.29 22.29
N ASP A 6 5.84 -12.85 21.27
CA ASP A 6 5.63 -11.55 20.63
C ASP A 6 4.26 -11.50 19.91
N VAL A 7 3.87 -12.60 19.27
CA VAL A 7 2.54 -12.74 18.63
C VAL A 7 1.43 -12.64 19.69
N ARG A 8 1.54 -13.39 20.78
CA ARG A 8 0.59 -13.32 21.91
C ARG A 8 0.53 -11.92 22.52
N GLN A 9 1.66 -11.24 22.65
CA GLN A 9 1.74 -9.88 23.16
C GLN A 9 1.01 -8.88 22.25
N LEU A 10 1.23 -8.94 20.93
CA LEU A 10 0.52 -8.09 19.98
C LEU A 10 -0.99 -8.36 20.00
N LEU A 11 -1.40 -9.63 20.02
CA LEU A 11 -2.82 -10.01 20.06
C LEU A 11 -3.51 -9.61 21.37
N HIS A 12 -2.81 -9.70 22.50
CA HIS A 12 -3.30 -9.16 23.76
C HIS A 12 -3.57 -7.66 23.62
N HIS A 13 -2.66 -6.90 23.00
CA HIS A 13 -2.87 -5.48 22.76
C HIS A 13 -4.04 -5.19 21.81
N VAL A 14 -4.20 -5.94 20.72
CA VAL A 14 -5.37 -5.87 19.82
C VAL A 14 -6.69 -6.05 20.59
N ARG A 15 -6.77 -7.03 21.48
CA ARG A 15 -7.96 -7.27 22.29
C ARG A 15 -8.19 -6.17 23.32
N ALA A 16 -7.12 -5.69 23.97
CA ALA A 16 -7.19 -4.63 24.97
C ALA A 16 -7.65 -3.28 24.40
N THR A 17 -7.37 -3.01 23.12
CA THR A 17 -7.83 -1.80 22.43
C THR A 17 -9.24 -1.94 21.84
N GLY A 18 -9.86 -3.12 21.93
CA GLY A 18 -11.18 -3.39 21.35
C GLY A 18 -11.17 -3.42 19.81
N LEU A 19 -10.01 -3.65 19.19
CA LEU A 19 -9.88 -3.73 17.74
C LEU A 19 -10.56 -4.99 17.20
N GLU A 20 -11.44 -4.78 16.21
CA GLU A 20 -12.09 -5.85 15.45
C GLU A 20 -11.65 -5.77 13.98
N PRO A 21 -10.66 -6.59 13.56
CA PRO A 21 -10.33 -6.77 12.16
C PRO A 21 -11.55 -7.22 11.36
N LYS A 22 -11.89 -6.48 10.31
CA LYS A 22 -12.97 -6.81 9.39
C LYS A 22 -12.41 -7.02 8.01
N GLU A 23 -12.80 -8.13 7.38
CA GLU A 23 -12.44 -8.41 6.00
C GLU A 23 -12.93 -7.27 5.11
N SER A 24 -12.05 -6.77 4.26
CA SER A 24 -12.39 -5.77 3.27
C SER A 24 -11.55 -6.01 2.02
N ALA A 25 -12.21 -5.99 0.85
CA ALA A 25 -11.51 -5.91 -0.41
C ALA A 25 -10.87 -4.51 -0.49
N ARG A 26 -9.57 -4.43 -0.20
CA ARG A 26 -8.77 -3.23 -0.44
C ARG A 26 -8.15 -3.33 -1.82
N GLY A 27 -8.08 -2.19 -2.50
CA GLY A 27 -7.39 -2.07 -3.77
C GLY A 27 -8.24 -1.45 -4.89
N TRP A 28 -7.63 -1.37 -6.06
CA TRP A 28 -8.20 -0.78 -7.25
C TRP A 28 -8.10 -1.77 -8.40
N ASN A 29 -9.22 -2.06 -9.07
CA ASN A 29 -9.17 -2.73 -10.38
C ASN A 29 -8.92 -1.70 -11.50
N HIS A 30 -7.86 -0.89 -11.34
CA HIS A 30 -7.53 0.20 -12.26
C HIS A 30 -6.05 0.58 -12.08
N ILE A 31 -5.20 0.33 -13.08
CA ILE A 31 -3.74 0.46 -12.91
C ILE A 31 -3.30 1.92 -12.65
N GLY A 32 -3.91 2.88 -13.35
CA GLY A 32 -3.64 4.30 -13.10
C GLY A 32 -3.96 4.74 -11.66
N ALA A 33 -4.98 4.14 -11.05
CA ALA A 33 -5.37 4.40 -9.66
C ALA A 33 -4.33 3.85 -8.69
N ILE A 34 -3.84 2.63 -8.91
CA ILE A 34 -2.76 2.03 -8.10
C ILE A 34 -1.51 2.92 -8.13
N ILE A 35 -1.08 3.31 -9.32
CA ILE A 35 0.12 4.14 -9.51
C ILE A 35 -0.05 5.49 -8.80
N CYS A 36 -1.19 6.16 -8.99
CA CYS A 36 -1.46 7.46 -8.38
C CYS A 36 -1.58 7.36 -6.86
N ASP A 37 -2.31 6.38 -6.32
CA ASP A 37 -2.49 6.19 -4.88
C ASP A 37 -1.13 5.95 -4.20
N ALA A 38 -0.32 5.03 -4.75
CA ALA A 38 1.00 4.71 -4.23
C ALA A 38 1.95 5.92 -4.19
N ALA A 39 1.93 6.76 -5.23
CA ALA A 39 2.73 7.97 -5.27
C ALA A 39 2.20 9.07 -4.32
N LEU A 40 0.87 9.18 -4.19
CA LEU A 40 0.22 10.25 -3.42
C LEU A 40 0.20 10.00 -1.91
N GLN A 41 0.21 8.75 -1.44
CA GLN A 41 0.05 8.42 0.00
C GLN A 41 1.07 9.10 0.92
N ARG A 42 2.32 9.27 0.46
CA ARG A 42 3.40 9.78 1.31
C ARG A 42 3.09 11.20 1.77
N GLN A 43 3.18 11.43 3.09
CA GLN A 43 2.98 12.75 3.71
C GLN A 43 1.64 13.41 3.31
N ALA A 44 0.59 12.61 3.13
CA ALA A 44 -0.75 13.09 2.80
C ALA A 44 -1.79 12.45 3.70
N LYS A 45 -2.88 13.16 3.95
CA LYS A 45 -4.05 12.60 4.65
C LYS A 45 -4.82 11.73 3.66
N TYR A 46 -4.82 10.42 3.86
CA TYR A 46 -5.41 9.48 2.90
C TYR A 46 -6.87 9.82 2.55
N LYS A 47 -7.74 9.85 3.58
CA LYS A 47 -9.20 10.05 3.43
C LYS A 47 -9.57 11.41 2.81
N SER A 48 -8.86 12.49 3.13
CA SER A 48 -9.21 13.84 2.68
C SER A 48 -8.41 14.34 1.48
N THR A 49 -7.29 13.69 1.14
CA THR A 49 -6.37 14.17 0.10
C THR A 49 -6.19 13.15 -1.01
N VAL A 50 -5.84 11.90 -0.69
CA VAL A 50 -5.46 10.88 -1.67
C VAL A 50 -6.71 10.26 -2.30
N LEU A 51 -7.59 9.69 -1.47
CA LEU A 51 -8.76 8.95 -1.90
C LEU A 51 -9.66 9.75 -2.87
N PRO A 52 -10.03 11.02 -2.60
CA PRO A 52 -10.86 11.79 -3.53
C PRO A 52 -10.21 12.03 -4.89
N ARG A 53 -8.87 12.08 -4.95
CA ARG A 53 -8.12 12.31 -6.20
C ARG A 53 -8.03 11.04 -7.03
N VAL A 54 -7.85 9.90 -6.38
CA VAL A 54 -7.85 8.59 -7.04
C VAL A 54 -9.25 8.27 -7.57
N GLN A 55 -10.30 8.52 -6.78
CA GLN A 55 -11.69 8.37 -7.25
C GLN A 55 -12.01 9.29 -8.42
N ARG A 56 -11.49 10.53 -8.39
CA ARG A 56 -11.63 11.46 -9.51
C ARG A 56 -10.94 10.95 -10.77
N LEU A 57 -9.72 10.42 -10.65
CA LEU A 57 -9.00 9.79 -11.77
C LEU A 57 -9.84 8.68 -12.41
N ILE A 58 -10.33 7.73 -11.61
CA ILE A 58 -11.15 6.61 -12.09
C ILE A 58 -12.41 7.10 -12.80
N LYS A 59 -13.06 8.14 -12.26
CA LYS A 59 -14.26 8.73 -12.85
C LYS A 59 -13.98 9.44 -14.17
N GLU A 60 -12.89 10.20 -14.24
CA GLU A 60 -12.56 11.03 -15.41
C GLU A 60 -11.91 10.19 -16.53
N TRP A 61 -11.09 9.20 -16.17
CA TRP A 61 -10.32 8.36 -17.08
C TRP A 61 -10.58 6.86 -16.84
N PRO A 62 -11.80 6.36 -17.12
CA PRO A 62 -12.13 4.96 -16.89
C PRO A 62 -11.28 3.97 -17.72
N ASP A 63 -10.76 4.41 -18.86
CA ASP A 63 -9.85 3.70 -19.75
C ASP A 63 -8.39 3.65 -19.25
N ALA A 64 -8.06 4.40 -18.20
CA ALA A 64 -6.76 4.30 -17.52
C ALA A 64 -6.69 3.12 -16.54
N ASP A 65 -7.66 2.21 -16.59
CA ASP A 65 -7.60 0.90 -15.97
C ASP A 65 -6.52 0.01 -16.59
N THR A 66 -6.09 0.35 -17.80
CA THR A 66 -4.92 -0.17 -18.52
C THR A 66 -3.75 0.81 -18.53
N LEU A 67 -2.51 0.31 -18.66
CA LEU A 67 -1.32 1.16 -18.64
C LEU A 67 -1.22 1.98 -19.93
N SER A 68 -1.54 1.39 -21.08
CA SER A 68 -1.59 2.11 -22.36
C SER A 68 -2.64 3.23 -22.36
N GLY A 69 -3.83 2.99 -21.81
CA GLY A 69 -4.86 4.00 -21.63
C GLY A 69 -4.40 5.11 -20.68
N PHE A 70 -3.76 4.77 -19.57
CA PHE A 70 -3.21 5.76 -18.64
C PHE A 70 -2.12 6.62 -19.30
N LYS A 71 -1.18 6.01 -20.04
CA LYS A 71 -0.14 6.74 -20.81
C LYS A 71 -0.76 7.70 -21.82
N THR A 72 -1.79 7.25 -22.55
CA THR A 72 -2.53 8.07 -23.52
C THR A 72 -3.12 9.31 -22.86
N ARG A 73 -3.80 9.15 -21.72
CA ARG A 73 -4.43 10.26 -20.99
C ARG A 73 -3.43 11.23 -20.39
N ILE A 74 -2.29 10.74 -19.88
CA ILE A 74 -1.20 11.60 -19.39
C ILE A 74 -0.70 12.51 -20.52
N ALA A 75 -0.53 11.96 -21.73
CA ALA A 75 -0.02 12.70 -22.89
C ALA A 75 -1.02 13.73 -23.45
N SER A 76 -2.33 13.43 -23.44
CA SER A 76 -3.36 14.29 -24.04
C SER A 76 -3.92 15.36 -23.10
N GLU A 77 -4.22 15.01 -21.84
CA GLU A 77 -5.02 15.84 -20.94
C GLU A 77 -4.22 16.38 -19.74
N GLY A 78 -3.12 15.72 -19.40
CA GLY A 78 -2.18 16.13 -18.36
C GLY A 78 -2.65 15.76 -16.95
N LEU A 79 -1.95 14.81 -16.34
CA LEU A 79 -2.27 14.21 -15.03
C LEU A 79 -2.52 15.24 -13.91
N SER A 80 -1.67 16.27 -13.83
CA SER A 80 -1.74 17.29 -12.76
C SER A 80 -3.13 17.94 -12.63
N LYS A 81 -3.82 18.16 -13.75
CA LYS A 81 -5.16 18.78 -13.77
C LYS A 81 -6.23 17.80 -13.27
N THR A 82 -6.19 16.56 -13.75
CA THR A 82 -7.13 15.48 -13.43
C THR A 82 -7.09 15.14 -11.94
N ILE A 83 -5.91 14.82 -11.40
CA ILE A 83 -5.77 14.50 -9.97
C ILE A 83 -5.68 15.74 -9.07
N ASN A 84 -5.79 16.95 -9.63
CA ASN A 84 -5.63 18.23 -8.91
C ASN A 84 -4.41 18.22 -7.96
N TRP A 85 -3.23 18.00 -8.55
CA TRP A 85 -1.96 17.91 -7.84
C TRP A 85 -0.86 18.67 -8.57
N ARG A 86 -0.18 19.58 -7.87
CA ARG A 86 0.87 20.43 -8.46
C ARG A 86 2.30 20.12 -7.98
N GLY A 87 2.45 19.26 -6.97
CA GLY A 87 3.75 18.96 -6.39
C GLY A 87 4.61 18.11 -7.35
N PRO A 88 5.72 18.64 -7.89
CA PRO A 88 6.47 18.00 -8.98
C PRO A 88 7.08 16.66 -8.57
N GLN A 89 7.51 16.53 -7.31
CA GLN A 89 8.12 15.29 -6.79
C GLN A 89 7.19 14.08 -6.92
N LYS A 90 5.90 14.23 -6.64
CA LYS A 90 4.95 13.10 -6.74
C LYS A 90 4.56 12.79 -8.17
N LEU A 91 4.48 13.82 -9.03
CA LEU A 91 4.25 13.61 -10.46
C LEU A 91 5.43 12.86 -11.09
N GLU A 92 6.66 13.19 -10.71
CA GLU A 92 7.87 12.46 -11.13
C GLU A 92 7.84 11.00 -10.67
N VAL A 93 7.43 10.73 -9.42
CA VAL A 93 7.26 9.34 -8.94
C VAL A 93 6.22 8.60 -9.79
N ILE A 94 5.10 9.23 -10.17
CA ILE A 94 4.09 8.62 -11.04
C ILE A 94 4.70 8.27 -12.40
N THR A 95 5.42 9.20 -13.04
CA THR A 95 6.09 8.94 -14.32
C THR A 95 7.03 7.75 -14.24
N ARG A 96 7.88 7.70 -13.21
CA ARG A 96 8.83 6.59 -13.02
C ARG A 96 8.15 5.26 -12.71
N LEU A 97 7.04 5.28 -11.97
CA LEU A 97 6.24 4.06 -11.76
C LEU A 97 5.65 3.56 -13.08
N VAL A 98 5.11 4.45 -13.91
CA VAL A 98 4.64 4.10 -15.26
C VAL A 98 5.76 3.45 -16.08
N GLU A 99 6.96 4.03 -16.09
CA GLU A 99 8.11 3.46 -16.80
C GLU A 99 8.51 2.07 -16.30
N GLN A 100 8.52 1.84 -14.98
CA GLN A 100 8.86 0.52 -14.44
C GLN A 100 7.78 -0.53 -14.68
N PHE A 101 6.50 -0.13 -14.68
CA PHE A 101 5.39 -1.04 -15.01
C PHE A 101 5.43 -1.42 -16.49
N ASP A 102 5.67 -0.44 -17.37
CA ASP A 102 5.82 -0.63 -18.82
C ASP A 102 7.00 -1.57 -19.13
N ALA A 103 8.16 -1.33 -18.50
CA ALA A 103 9.34 -2.16 -18.65
C ALA A 103 9.15 -3.60 -18.15
N ALA A 104 8.27 -3.80 -17.16
CA ALA A 104 7.90 -5.12 -16.67
C ALA A 104 6.81 -5.80 -17.51
N GLY A 105 6.26 -5.12 -18.53
CA GLY A 105 5.18 -5.62 -19.37
C GLY A 105 3.83 -5.71 -18.65
N ILE A 106 3.59 -4.84 -17.68
CA ILE A 106 2.33 -4.81 -16.91
C ILE A 106 1.35 -3.88 -17.62
N GLU A 107 0.24 -4.42 -18.14
CA GLU A 107 -0.82 -3.61 -18.76
C GLU A 107 -2.02 -3.42 -17.83
N THR A 108 -2.35 -4.43 -17.03
CA THR A 108 -3.54 -4.49 -16.18
C THR A 108 -3.19 -4.81 -14.73
N VAL A 109 -4.18 -4.73 -13.84
CA VAL A 109 -4.02 -5.17 -12.44
C VAL A 109 -3.78 -6.68 -12.35
N ALA A 110 -4.35 -7.48 -13.26
CA ALA A 110 -4.08 -8.91 -13.33
C ALA A 110 -2.59 -9.18 -13.63
N ASP A 111 -2.03 -8.49 -14.62
CA ASP A 111 -0.60 -8.62 -14.95
C ASP A 111 0.29 -8.21 -13.77
N LEU A 112 -0.09 -7.16 -13.03
CA LEU A 112 0.63 -6.75 -11.82
C LEU A 112 0.62 -7.85 -10.77
N VAL A 113 -0.53 -8.50 -10.53
CA VAL A 113 -0.64 -9.61 -9.58
C VAL A 113 0.22 -10.79 -10.03
N GLU A 114 0.19 -11.15 -11.31
CA GLU A 114 1.00 -12.22 -11.89
C GLU A 114 2.50 -11.93 -11.73
N VAL A 115 2.95 -10.72 -12.09
CA VAL A 115 4.35 -10.30 -11.94
C VAL A 115 4.79 -10.35 -10.48
N LEU A 116 3.96 -9.89 -9.55
CA LEU A 116 4.31 -9.89 -8.13
C LEU A 116 4.39 -11.30 -7.53
N ALA A 117 3.65 -12.27 -8.08
CA ALA A 117 3.64 -13.66 -7.63
C ALA A 117 4.74 -14.51 -8.29
N ASP A 118 5.27 -14.07 -9.43
CA ASP A 118 6.34 -14.75 -10.15
C ASP A 118 7.65 -14.77 -9.35
N GLN A 119 8.31 -15.93 -9.33
CA GLN A 119 9.52 -16.17 -8.51
C GLN A 119 10.75 -15.39 -8.99
N ASP A 120 10.82 -15.09 -10.29
CA ASP A 120 11.97 -14.43 -10.90
C ASP A 120 11.64 -12.95 -11.18
N ARG A 121 10.50 -12.69 -11.83
CA ARG A 121 10.05 -11.33 -12.20
C ARG A 121 9.63 -10.53 -10.98
N GLY A 122 9.06 -11.16 -9.96
CA GLY A 122 8.58 -10.48 -8.75
C GLY A 122 9.70 -9.76 -7.99
N PRO A 123 10.78 -10.47 -7.58
CA PRO A 123 11.93 -9.82 -6.94
C PRO A 123 12.59 -8.75 -7.81
N GLU A 124 12.73 -8.99 -9.13
CA GLU A 124 13.30 -8.01 -10.06
C GLU A 124 12.46 -6.73 -10.13
N PHE A 125 11.16 -6.86 -10.34
CA PHE A 125 10.21 -5.75 -10.41
C PHE A 125 10.18 -4.97 -9.09
N ARG A 126 10.08 -5.67 -7.95
CA ARG A 126 10.14 -5.01 -6.62
C ARG A 126 11.47 -4.28 -6.42
N GLY A 127 12.57 -4.85 -6.87
CA GLY A 127 13.89 -4.22 -6.88
C GLY A 127 13.94 -2.97 -7.76
N SER A 128 13.27 -2.99 -8.90
CA SER A 128 13.19 -1.87 -9.84
C SER A 128 12.42 -0.69 -9.26
N LEU A 129 11.26 -0.95 -8.64
CA LEU A 129 10.48 0.07 -7.94
C LEU A 129 11.29 0.76 -6.84
N ARG A 130 12.10 0.01 -6.08
CA ARG A 130 12.94 0.56 -5.00
C ARG A 130 14.07 1.47 -5.49
N ARG A 131 14.40 1.47 -6.78
CA ARG A 131 15.37 2.41 -7.38
C ARG A 131 14.75 3.78 -7.64
N ILE A 132 13.42 3.90 -7.60
CA ILE A 132 12.72 5.17 -7.76
C ILE A 132 12.90 6.00 -6.48
N PRO A 133 13.37 7.27 -6.57
CA PRO A 133 13.45 8.15 -5.42
C PRO A 133 12.11 8.21 -4.67
N TYR A 134 12.19 8.14 -3.33
CA TYR A 134 11.02 8.15 -2.43
C TYR A 134 10.12 6.90 -2.47
N VAL A 135 10.45 5.87 -3.26
CA VAL A 135 9.77 4.57 -3.24
C VAL A 135 10.58 3.59 -2.39
N GLY A 136 10.15 3.41 -1.14
CA GLY A 136 10.73 2.45 -0.22
C GLY A 136 9.96 1.13 -0.17
N GLN A 137 10.42 0.21 0.68
CA GLN A 137 9.78 -1.09 0.89
C GLN A 137 8.29 -0.99 1.24
N LYS A 138 7.92 -0.02 2.10
CA LYS A 138 6.52 0.32 2.39
C LYS A 138 5.70 0.55 1.12
N THR A 139 6.19 1.36 0.20
CA THR A 139 5.43 1.71 -1.01
C THR A 139 5.27 0.50 -1.92
N VAL A 140 6.28 -0.36 -2.01
CA VAL A 140 6.20 -1.61 -2.79
C VAL A 140 5.17 -2.56 -2.20
N ASP A 141 5.17 -2.76 -0.88
CA ASP A 141 4.14 -3.58 -0.21
C ASP A 141 2.74 -2.94 -0.34
N TYR A 142 2.66 -1.62 -0.31
CA TYR A 142 1.41 -0.90 -0.54
C TYR A 142 0.87 -1.10 -1.96
N ILE A 143 1.74 -1.11 -2.99
CA ILE A 143 1.33 -1.45 -4.35
C ILE A 143 0.73 -2.86 -4.42
N ALA A 144 1.34 -3.83 -3.73
CA ALA A 144 0.80 -5.19 -3.67
C ALA A 144 -0.58 -5.25 -2.99
N VAL A 145 -0.76 -4.50 -1.89
CA VAL A 145 -2.08 -4.37 -1.22
C VAL A 145 -3.09 -3.70 -2.14
N LEU A 146 -2.70 -2.64 -2.85
CA LEU A 146 -3.58 -1.95 -3.80
C LEU A 146 -3.97 -2.83 -5.00
N ALA A 147 -3.15 -3.83 -5.35
CA ALA A 147 -3.45 -4.84 -6.35
C ALA A 147 -4.33 -5.99 -5.80
N GLY A 148 -4.72 -5.95 -4.52
CA GLY A 148 -5.58 -6.95 -3.88
C GLY A 148 -4.84 -8.04 -3.11
N SER A 149 -3.53 -7.89 -2.85
CA SER A 149 -2.80 -8.87 -2.05
C SER A 149 -3.25 -8.87 -0.60
N ALA A 150 -3.65 -10.04 -0.09
CA ALA A 150 -4.00 -10.27 1.31
C ALA A 150 -2.79 -10.60 2.20
N GLU A 151 -1.59 -10.73 1.63
CA GLU A 151 -0.39 -11.27 2.29
C GLU A 151 0.67 -10.20 2.64
N HIS A 152 0.48 -8.97 2.17
CA HIS A 152 1.44 -7.88 2.34
C HIS A 152 0.98 -6.89 3.43
N VAL A 153 1.94 -6.38 4.20
CA VAL A 153 1.75 -5.32 5.21
C VAL A 153 2.67 -4.16 4.88
N PRO A 154 2.13 -2.98 4.53
CA PRO A 154 2.92 -1.77 4.41
C PRO A 154 3.27 -1.25 5.82
N VAL A 155 4.41 -1.67 6.38
CA VAL A 155 4.79 -1.29 7.75
C VAL A 155 5.11 0.20 7.82
N ASP A 156 4.14 1.00 8.27
CA ASP A 156 4.23 2.44 8.43
C ASP A 156 4.36 2.87 9.90
N MET A 157 4.34 4.18 10.18
CA MET A 157 4.47 4.68 11.54
C MET A 157 3.33 4.26 12.47
N HIS A 158 2.14 3.97 11.96
CA HIS A 158 1.01 3.49 12.75
C HIS A 158 1.23 2.03 13.16
N ILE A 159 1.65 1.18 12.22
CA ILE A 159 1.98 -0.23 12.51
C ILE A 159 3.15 -0.31 13.50
N LYS A 160 4.20 0.49 13.28
CA LYS A 160 5.34 0.56 14.21
C LYS A 160 4.93 1.11 15.58
N GLY A 161 4.10 2.15 15.62
CA GLY A 161 3.58 2.72 16.86
C GLY A 161 2.76 1.71 17.65
N PHE A 162 1.84 1.02 16.98
CA PHE A 162 0.99 0.00 17.61
C PHE A 162 1.82 -1.19 18.14
N ALA A 163 2.82 -1.66 17.38
CA ALA A 163 3.74 -2.68 17.87
C ALA A 163 4.55 -2.20 19.08
N LYS A 164 5.00 -0.93 19.08
CA LYS A 164 5.69 -0.34 20.23
C LYS A 164 4.79 -0.25 21.46
N ASP A 165 3.54 0.15 21.29
CA ASP A 165 2.55 0.27 22.38
C ASP A 165 2.17 -1.11 22.95
N ALA A 166 2.21 -2.16 22.12
CA ALA A 166 2.13 -3.54 22.57
C ALA A 166 3.36 -4.00 23.38
N GLY A 167 4.46 -3.25 23.37
CA GLY A 167 5.71 -3.57 24.07
C GLY A 167 6.75 -4.31 23.21
N ILE A 168 6.60 -4.30 21.88
CA ILE A 168 7.54 -4.95 20.95
C ILE A 168 8.81 -4.09 20.80
N THR A 169 9.95 -4.65 21.21
CA THR A 169 11.25 -3.95 21.30
C THR A 169 11.88 -3.67 19.93
N TYR A 170 11.56 -4.48 18.92
CA TYR A 170 12.06 -4.35 17.55
C TYR A 170 11.05 -3.66 16.62
N SER A 171 10.11 -2.87 17.16
CA SER A 171 9.11 -2.11 16.38
C SER A 171 9.68 -1.20 15.27
N HIS A 172 10.98 -0.90 15.30
CA HIS A 172 11.67 -0.15 14.25
C HIS A 172 12.06 -0.99 13.02
N ASP A 173 12.23 -2.31 13.19
CA ASP A 173 12.63 -3.27 12.17
C ASP A 173 11.44 -3.61 11.25
N TYR A 174 11.56 -3.27 9.97
CA TYR A 174 10.47 -3.43 9.01
C TYR A 174 10.09 -4.90 8.81
N ASP A 175 11.08 -5.76 8.55
CA ASP A 175 10.86 -7.14 8.16
C ASP A 175 10.30 -7.93 9.34
N ARG A 176 10.87 -7.73 10.53
CA ARG A 176 10.38 -8.41 11.74
C ARG A 176 8.97 -7.98 12.14
N VAL A 177 8.63 -6.69 11.97
CA VAL A 177 7.27 -6.22 12.23
C VAL A 177 6.30 -6.76 11.19
N SER A 178 6.69 -6.82 9.91
CA SER A 178 5.88 -7.42 8.85
C SER A 178 5.56 -8.89 9.15
N GLU A 179 6.58 -9.68 9.52
CA GLU A 179 6.40 -11.07 9.94
C GLU A 179 5.49 -11.21 11.17
N LEU A 180 5.66 -10.34 12.16
CA LEU A 180 4.84 -10.34 13.37
C LEU A 180 3.37 -10.08 13.07
N VAL A 181 3.06 -9.08 12.25
CA VAL A 181 1.66 -8.75 11.89
C VAL A 181 1.02 -9.89 11.10
N LYS A 182 1.75 -10.51 10.16
CA LYS A 182 1.26 -11.69 9.41
C LYS A 182 0.97 -12.87 10.34
N ALA A 183 1.89 -13.15 11.27
CA ALA A 183 1.70 -14.23 12.24
C ALA A 183 0.51 -13.96 13.18
N ALA A 184 0.35 -12.72 13.64
CA ALA A 184 -0.78 -12.31 14.46
C ALA A 184 -2.12 -12.39 13.71
N ALA A 185 -2.17 -11.95 12.45
CA ALA A 185 -3.39 -12.07 11.64
C ALA A 185 -3.79 -13.54 11.46
N LYS A 186 -2.82 -14.41 11.17
CA LYS A 186 -3.03 -15.86 11.07
C LYS A 186 -3.54 -16.47 12.38
N GLU A 187 -2.96 -16.11 13.52
CA GLU A 187 -3.40 -16.62 14.83
C GLU A 187 -4.76 -16.03 15.27
N TYR A 188 -5.08 -14.80 14.87
CA TYR A 188 -6.39 -14.19 15.08
C TYR A 188 -7.47 -14.83 14.19
N GLY A 189 -7.10 -15.37 13.03
CA GLY A 189 -8.03 -15.95 12.05
C GLY A 189 -8.61 -14.92 11.07
N CYS A 190 -7.85 -13.88 10.72
CA CYS A 190 -8.23 -12.87 9.73
C CYS A 190 -7.13 -12.70 8.66
N SER A 191 -7.46 -12.01 7.56
CA SER A 191 -6.46 -11.62 6.59
C SER A 191 -5.48 -10.61 7.18
N THR A 192 -4.24 -10.64 6.70
CA THR A 192 -3.22 -9.68 7.10
C THR A 192 -3.66 -8.24 6.78
N GLY A 193 -4.36 -8.04 5.66
CA GLY A 193 -4.94 -6.76 5.28
C GLY A 193 -6.04 -6.28 6.24
N ALA A 194 -6.87 -7.18 6.78
CA ALA A 194 -7.89 -6.83 7.77
C ALA A 194 -7.28 -6.36 9.09
N LEU A 195 -6.20 -7.02 9.55
CA LEU A 195 -5.50 -6.60 10.77
C LEU A 195 -4.76 -5.26 10.57
N ASP A 196 -4.04 -5.09 9.45
CA ASP A 196 -3.43 -3.81 9.07
C ASP A 196 -4.46 -2.68 9.05
N ALA A 197 -5.63 -2.94 8.44
CA ALA A 197 -6.72 -2.00 8.36
C ALA A 197 -7.19 -1.49 9.73
N ALA A 198 -7.45 -2.43 10.62
CA ALA A 198 -7.93 -2.16 11.96
C ALA A 198 -6.92 -1.33 12.76
N ILE A 199 -5.64 -1.75 12.74
CA ILE A 199 -4.55 -1.02 13.40
C ILE A 199 -4.45 0.40 12.85
N TRP A 200 -4.47 0.56 11.53
CA TRP A 200 -4.36 1.86 10.90
C TRP A 200 -5.52 2.79 11.30
N ASP A 201 -6.76 2.32 11.24
CA ASP A 201 -7.93 3.13 11.60
C ASP A 201 -7.86 3.55 13.07
N TYR A 202 -7.53 2.64 13.98
CA TYR A 202 -7.33 2.96 15.40
C TYR A 202 -6.25 4.02 15.61
N MET A 203 -5.03 3.79 15.11
CA MET A 203 -3.90 4.69 15.31
C MET A 203 -4.13 6.06 14.66
N SER A 204 -4.88 6.14 13.56
CA SER A 204 -5.22 7.40 12.89
C SER A 204 -6.17 8.30 13.71
N THR A 205 -6.86 7.73 14.72
CA THR A 205 -7.80 8.43 15.61
C THR A 205 -7.20 8.82 16.95
N GLN A 206 -6.19 8.10 17.43
CA GLN A 206 -5.53 8.33 18.73
C GLN A 206 -4.82 9.71 18.83
N GLY A 207 -4.41 10.31 17.71
CA GLY A 207 -3.79 11.65 17.68
C GLY A 207 -4.76 12.83 17.65
N LYS A 208 -6.06 12.63 17.94
CA LYS A 208 -7.09 13.69 17.93
C LYS A 208 -7.64 14.05 19.33
N ALA A 209 -6.98 13.60 20.40
CA ALA A 209 -7.28 14.01 21.77
C ALA A 209 -6.48 15.26 22.16
#